data_AF-A0A4V1V4I8-F1
#
_entry.id   AF-A0A4V1V4I8-F1
#
_cell.length_a   1.000
_cell.length_b   1.000
_cell.length_c   1.000
_cell.angle_alpha   90.00
_cell.angle_beta   90.00
_cell.angle_gamma   90.00
#
_symmetry.space_group_name_H-M   'P 1'
#
loop_
_entity.id
_entity.type
_entity.pdbx_description
1 polymer ?
#
loop_
_entity_poly.entity_id
_entity_poly.type
_entity_poly.pdbx_seq_one_letter_code
_entity_poly.pdbx_strand_id
1 'polypeptide(L)'
;MSSPNFDIETSELATAINQRLSGAGSQIASSIYSAAIPILSWINYLHTSELTGHCDEFLDGLRASIVETIGCGASGLVRPSIYSMRTQIDIILSWLYFKDHPVEWTKVEDTGEGFVLKRDALEYLKSNIRHFEARLAALTAKRTRQLQDPYKILSAHVHAQGLSVLPNHGKLMTLIGTPQVCSELAPMQVEVAEYIGDVLLSCFGPKWASLPEPLVTAAKARLEEKQISVVFS
;
A
#
# COMPACT_ATOMS: atom_id res chain seq x y z
N MET A 1 3.60 -19.66 -35.83
CA MET A 1 3.91 -18.29 -35.34
C MET A 1 5.41 -18.08 -35.56
N SER A 2 5.80 -16.96 -36.17
CA SER A 2 7.23 -16.60 -36.26
C SER A 2 7.76 -16.35 -34.86
N SER A 3 9.00 -16.77 -34.58
CA SER A 3 9.67 -16.44 -33.32
C SER A 3 9.74 -14.92 -33.14
N PRO A 4 9.50 -14.41 -31.92
CA PRO A 4 9.64 -12.98 -31.64
C PRO A 4 11.08 -12.53 -31.89
N ASN A 5 11.25 -11.32 -32.43
CA ASN A 5 12.54 -10.66 -32.57
C ASN A 5 12.73 -9.74 -31.36
N PHE A 6 13.43 -10.24 -30.34
CA PHE A 6 13.59 -9.51 -29.08
C PHE A 6 14.46 -8.26 -29.19
N ASP A 7 15.34 -8.13 -30.19
CA ASP A 7 16.08 -6.90 -30.42
C ASP A 7 15.12 -5.75 -30.79
N ILE A 8 14.14 -6.04 -31.65
CA ILE A 8 13.10 -5.09 -32.02
C ILE A 8 12.17 -4.82 -30.83
N GLU A 9 11.67 -5.86 -30.16
CA GLU A 9 10.70 -5.67 -29.06
C GLU A 9 11.28 -4.91 -27.87
N THR A 10 12.54 -5.15 -27.51
CA THR A 10 13.21 -4.41 -26.42
C THR A 10 13.49 -2.96 -26.81
N SER A 11 13.83 -2.69 -28.07
CA SER A 11 13.96 -1.33 -28.59
C SER A 11 12.63 -0.57 -28.56
N GLU A 12 11.54 -1.20 -29.03
CA GLU A 12 10.18 -0.64 -28.99
C GLU A 12 9.75 -0.35 -27.53
N LEU A 13 10.04 -1.25 -26.59
CA LEU A 13 9.78 -1.04 -25.17
C LEU A 13 10.57 0.16 -24.61
N ALA A 14 11.87 0.26 -24.90
CA ALA A 14 12.70 1.36 -24.44
C ALA A 14 12.18 2.71 -24.97
N THR A 15 11.76 2.77 -26.24
CA THR A 15 11.11 3.94 -26.81
C THR A 15 9.82 4.30 -26.06
N ALA A 16 8.95 3.31 -25.78
CA ALA A 16 7.69 3.54 -25.08
C ALA A 16 7.90 4.07 -23.64
N ILE A 17 8.87 3.52 -22.91
CA ILE A 17 9.25 3.99 -21.56
C ILE A 17 9.75 5.44 -21.63
N ASN A 18 10.66 5.74 -22.55
CA ASN A 18 11.22 7.10 -22.69
C ASN A 18 10.12 8.12 -23.03
N GLN A 19 9.24 7.79 -23.97
CA GLN A 19 8.09 8.64 -24.31
C GLN A 19 7.19 8.91 -23.09
N ARG A 20 6.95 7.88 -22.27
CA ARG A 20 6.15 8.01 -21.04
C ARG A 20 6.82 8.94 -20.04
N LEU A 21 8.10 8.71 -19.76
CA LEU A 21 8.89 9.48 -18.79
C LEU A 21 8.97 10.97 -19.20
N SER A 22 9.27 11.24 -20.47
CA SER A 22 9.36 12.61 -20.99
C SER A 22 8.00 13.32 -21.13
N GLY A 23 6.91 12.57 -21.29
CA GLY A 23 5.57 13.12 -21.44
C GLY A 23 4.87 13.45 -20.12
N ALA A 24 4.44 12.40 -19.39
CA ALA A 24 3.61 12.55 -18.19
C ALA A 24 4.24 11.94 -16.93
N GLY A 25 5.41 11.32 -17.04
CA GLY A 25 6.04 10.57 -15.95
C GLY A 25 6.21 11.38 -14.67
N SER A 26 6.72 12.61 -14.77
CA SER A 26 6.89 13.50 -13.62
C SER A 26 5.56 13.87 -12.93
N GLN A 27 4.52 14.16 -13.72
CA GLN A 27 3.19 14.48 -13.17
C GLN A 27 2.56 13.28 -12.46
N ILE A 28 2.66 12.09 -13.05
CA ILE A 28 2.18 10.84 -12.45
C ILE A 28 2.94 10.55 -11.15
N ALA A 29 4.28 10.65 -11.19
CA ALA A 29 5.13 10.45 -10.01
C ALA A 29 4.73 11.39 -8.85
N SER A 30 4.58 12.68 -9.16
CA SER A 30 4.18 13.70 -8.19
C SER A 30 2.80 13.40 -7.60
N SER A 31 1.83 13.00 -8.45
CA SER A 31 0.47 12.70 -8.01
C SER A 31 0.41 11.47 -7.09
N ILE A 32 1.15 10.40 -7.42
CA ILE A 32 1.28 9.21 -6.56
C ILE A 32 1.98 9.57 -5.25
N TYR A 33 3.07 10.35 -5.31
CA TYR A 33 3.78 10.79 -4.11
C TYR A 33 2.88 11.60 -3.18
N SER A 34 2.12 12.56 -3.72
CA SER A 34 1.15 13.33 -2.95
C SER A 34 0.09 12.45 -2.28
N ALA A 35 -0.41 11.44 -2.99
CA ALA A 35 -1.34 10.46 -2.45
C ALA A 35 -0.73 9.60 -1.32
N ALA A 36 0.59 9.38 -1.34
CA ALA A 36 1.31 8.58 -0.34
C ALA A 36 1.76 9.36 0.91
N ILE A 37 1.63 10.71 0.93
CA ILE A 37 2.04 11.56 2.07
C ILE A 37 1.50 11.08 3.43
N PRO A 38 0.23 10.64 3.55
CA PRO A 38 -0.27 10.12 4.84
C PRO A 38 0.52 8.89 5.31
N ILE A 39 0.86 7.96 4.42
CA ILE A 39 1.66 6.77 4.77
C ILE A 39 3.08 7.20 5.15
N LEU A 40 3.69 8.12 4.41
CA LEU A 40 5.03 8.64 4.74
C LEU A 40 5.08 9.31 6.12
N SER A 41 4.00 10.00 6.49
CA SER A 41 3.85 10.60 7.82
C SER A 41 3.74 9.55 8.92
N TRP A 42 3.01 8.45 8.65
CA TRP A 42 2.97 7.28 9.53
C TRP A 42 4.34 6.61 9.67
N ILE A 43 5.03 6.32 8.57
CA ILE A 43 6.38 5.73 8.59
C ILE A 43 7.32 6.56 9.45
N ASN A 44 7.32 7.88 9.27
CA ASN A 44 8.15 8.77 10.07
C ASN A 44 7.84 8.67 11.58
N TYR A 45 6.55 8.71 11.95
CA TYR A 45 6.14 8.54 13.35
C TYR A 45 6.58 7.19 13.92
N LEU A 46 6.35 6.10 13.18
CA LEU A 46 6.69 4.74 13.63
C LEU A 46 8.20 4.60 13.85
N HIS A 47 9.04 5.12 12.95
CA HIS A 47 10.48 5.14 13.13
C HIS A 47 10.95 5.98 14.33
N THR A 48 10.25 7.07 14.64
CA THR A 48 10.69 7.95 15.74
C THR A 48 10.19 7.51 17.11
N SER A 49 9.10 6.73 17.16
CA SER A 49 8.35 6.55 18.41
C SER A 49 7.91 5.12 18.71
N GLU A 50 7.88 4.23 17.73
CA GLU A 50 7.30 2.88 17.88
C GLU A 50 8.24 1.76 17.41
N LEU A 51 9.53 2.05 17.20
CA LEU A 51 10.55 1.02 16.93
C LEU A 51 10.62 0.03 18.08
N THR A 52 10.81 -1.24 17.73
CA THR A 52 10.82 -2.34 18.70
C THR A 52 12.17 -3.06 18.78
N GLY A 53 13.07 -2.79 17.83
CA GLY A 53 14.32 -3.54 17.63
C GLY A 53 14.10 -4.87 16.89
N HIS A 54 12.88 -5.16 16.48
CA HIS A 54 12.51 -6.38 15.77
C HIS A 54 11.72 -6.04 14.53
N CYS A 55 12.11 -6.61 13.39
CA CYS A 55 11.43 -6.47 12.11
C CYS A 55 11.18 -5.01 11.66
N ASP A 56 11.87 -4.03 12.24
CA ASP A 56 11.68 -2.61 11.96
C ASP A 56 12.09 -2.25 10.52
N GLU A 57 12.89 -3.10 9.86
CA GLU A 57 13.19 -3.04 8.43
C GLU A 57 11.95 -3.14 7.53
N PHE A 58 10.81 -3.64 8.04
CA PHE A 58 9.54 -3.54 7.32
C PHE A 58 9.11 -2.08 7.11
N LEU A 59 9.45 -1.16 8.00
CA LEU A 59 9.12 0.26 7.81
C LEU A 59 9.92 0.88 6.65
N ASP A 60 11.18 0.48 6.50
CA ASP A 60 12.00 0.82 5.34
C ASP A 60 11.46 0.15 4.06
N GLY A 61 11.06 -1.12 4.16
CA GLY A 61 10.39 -1.84 3.08
C GLY A 61 9.08 -1.17 2.63
N LEU A 62 8.31 -0.63 3.58
CA LEU A 62 7.08 0.12 3.28
C LEU A 62 7.41 1.38 2.48
N ARG A 63 8.44 2.12 2.88
CA ARG A 63 8.92 3.29 2.13
C ARG A 63 9.43 2.91 0.74
N ALA A 64 10.19 1.81 0.64
CA ALA A 64 10.69 1.30 -0.64
C ALA A 64 9.55 0.94 -1.59
N SER A 65 8.51 0.27 -1.10
CA SER A 65 7.33 -0.07 -1.92
C SER A 65 6.55 1.16 -2.40
N ILE A 66 6.57 2.28 -1.68
CA ILE A 66 6.03 3.57 -2.19
C ILE A 66 6.90 4.09 -3.34
N VAL A 67 8.23 4.03 -3.21
CA VAL A 67 9.16 4.43 -4.27
C VAL A 67 8.98 3.56 -5.52
N GLU A 68 8.80 2.26 -5.35
CA GLU A 68 8.51 1.33 -6.45
C GLU A 68 7.20 1.67 -7.15
N THR A 69 6.13 1.96 -6.40
CA THR A 69 4.86 2.44 -6.97
C THR A 69 5.07 3.69 -7.82
N ILE A 70 5.83 4.67 -7.31
CA ILE A 70 6.09 5.93 -8.00
C ILE A 70 6.91 5.69 -9.28
N GLY A 71 8.03 4.96 -9.19
CA GLY A 71 8.93 4.71 -10.30
C GLY A 71 8.29 3.87 -11.40
N CYS A 72 7.58 2.80 -11.01
CA CYS A 72 6.82 1.98 -11.95
C CYS A 72 5.70 2.80 -12.61
N GLY A 73 4.95 3.59 -11.83
CA GLY A 73 3.84 4.39 -12.34
C GLY A 73 4.31 5.47 -13.31
N ALA A 74 5.39 6.16 -12.96
CA ALA A 74 6.03 7.17 -13.81
C ALA A 74 6.52 6.58 -15.14
N SER A 75 6.97 5.33 -15.14
CA SER A 75 7.42 4.60 -16.33
C SER A 75 6.27 3.95 -17.11
N GLY A 76 5.04 4.01 -16.59
CA GLY A 76 3.85 3.38 -17.18
C GLY A 76 3.70 1.89 -16.89
N LEU A 77 4.50 1.33 -16.00
CA LEU A 77 4.40 -0.05 -15.53
C LEU A 77 3.30 -0.19 -14.47
N VAL A 78 2.04 -0.16 -14.93
CA VAL A 78 0.84 -0.12 -14.08
C VAL A 78 0.76 -1.35 -13.16
N ARG A 79 0.94 -2.56 -13.70
CA ARG A 79 0.79 -3.81 -12.93
C ARG A 79 1.87 -3.94 -11.84
N PRO A 80 3.17 -3.69 -12.11
CA PRO A 80 4.18 -3.58 -11.05
C PRO A 80 3.87 -2.51 -9.99
N SER A 81 3.28 -1.37 -10.39
CA SER A 81 2.84 -0.34 -9.44
C SER A 81 1.74 -0.85 -8.50
N ILE A 82 0.75 -1.57 -9.05
CA ILE A 82 -0.32 -2.23 -8.28
C ILE A 82 0.25 -3.27 -7.31
N TYR A 83 1.28 -4.01 -7.74
CA TYR A 83 1.94 -5.01 -6.90
C TYR A 83 2.61 -4.32 -5.71
N SER A 84 3.32 -3.23 -5.97
CA SER A 84 3.98 -2.42 -4.95
C SER A 84 2.97 -1.81 -3.96
N MET A 85 1.82 -1.33 -4.44
CA MET A 85 0.72 -0.87 -3.57
C MET A 85 0.12 -1.98 -2.70
N ARG A 86 -0.03 -3.20 -3.23
CA ARG A 86 -0.46 -4.35 -2.40
C ARG A 86 0.58 -4.65 -1.32
N THR A 87 1.85 -4.65 -1.72
CA THR A 87 2.99 -4.89 -0.81
C THR A 87 2.99 -3.87 0.33
N GLN A 88 2.61 -2.62 0.12
CA GLN A 88 2.47 -1.64 1.21
C GLN A 88 1.52 -2.14 2.32
N ILE A 89 0.39 -2.75 1.96
CA ILE A 89 -0.59 -3.29 2.91
C ILE A 89 -0.04 -4.55 3.60
N ASP A 90 0.55 -5.47 2.83
CA ASP A 90 1.12 -6.71 3.39
C ASP A 90 2.25 -6.39 4.39
N ILE A 91 3.15 -5.46 4.03
CA ILE A 91 4.28 -5.04 4.86
C ILE A 91 3.80 -4.43 6.18
N ILE A 92 2.87 -3.47 6.17
CA ILE A 92 2.46 -2.81 7.41
C ILE A 92 1.74 -3.76 8.36
N LEU A 93 0.96 -4.69 7.83
CA LEU A 93 0.31 -5.73 8.62
C LEU A 93 1.31 -6.74 9.18
N SER A 94 2.32 -7.09 8.39
CA SER A 94 3.42 -7.97 8.83
C SER A 94 4.23 -7.32 9.93
N TRP A 95 4.58 -6.04 9.81
CA TRP A 95 5.26 -5.29 10.88
C TRP A 95 4.43 -5.26 12.16
N LEU A 96 3.14 -4.92 12.05
CA LEU A 96 2.23 -4.88 13.21
C LEU A 96 2.10 -6.24 13.92
N TYR A 97 2.26 -7.34 13.19
CA TYR A 97 2.26 -8.69 13.75
C TYR A 97 3.64 -9.05 14.33
N PHE A 98 4.70 -9.02 13.52
CA PHE A 98 6.01 -9.54 13.89
C PHE A 98 6.73 -8.71 14.96
N LYS A 99 6.40 -7.42 15.11
CA LYS A 99 6.95 -6.59 16.19
C LYS A 99 6.59 -7.14 17.59
N ASP A 100 5.48 -7.88 17.69
CA ASP A 100 5.03 -8.54 18.92
C ASP A 100 5.42 -10.05 18.95
N HIS A 101 5.95 -10.59 17.84
CA HIS A 101 6.33 -12.00 17.69
C HIS A 101 7.77 -12.18 17.18
N PRO A 102 8.79 -11.73 17.93
CA PRO A 102 10.19 -11.77 17.47
C PRO A 102 10.70 -13.18 17.20
N VAL A 103 10.24 -14.19 17.93
CA VAL A 103 10.64 -15.60 17.72
C VAL A 103 10.12 -16.13 16.38
N GLU A 104 8.88 -15.76 16.02
CA GLU A 104 8.32 -16.14 14.72
C GLU A 104 9.02 -15.40 13.58
N TRP A 105 9.40 -14.14 13.80
CA TRP A 105 10.19 -13.39 12.83
C TRP A 105 11.55 -14.05 12.57
N THR A 106 12.30 -14.39 13.62
CA THR A 106 13.59 -15.10 13.46
C THR A 106 13.42 -16.40 12.69
N LYS A 107 12.33 -17.16 12.93
CA LYS A 107 12.05 -18.37 12.14
C LYS A 107 11.82 -18.05 10.66
N VAL A 108 11.10 -16.99 10.33
CA VAL A 108 10.86 -16.55 8.96
C VAL A 108 12.18 -16.18 8.29
N GLU A 109 13.06 -15.44 8.96
CA GLU A 109 14.37 -15.07 8.42
C GLU A 109 15.26 -16.30 8.17
N ASP A 110 15.26 -17.26 9.10
CA ASP A 110 16.11 -18.46 9.03
C ASP A 110 15.63 -19.47 7.98
N THR A 111 14.31 -19.59 7.79
CA THR A 111 13.71 -20.70 7.02
C THR A 111 12.92 -20.26 5.78
N GLY A 112 12.50 -19.00 5.72
CA GLY A 112 11.53 -18.51 4.74
C GLY A 112 10.10 -19.01 4.98
N GLU A 113 9.85 -19.80 6.03
CA GLU A 113 8.54 -20.37 6.35
C GLU A 113 7.84 -19.59 7.48
N GLY A 114 6.50 -19.59 7.46
CA GLY A 114 5.69 -18.99 8.53
C GLY A 114 5.38 -17.50 8.33
N PHE A 115 5.56 -16.96 7.13
CA PHE A 115 5.15 -15.59 6.82
C PHE A 115 3.64 -15.43 7.04
N VAL A 116 3.24 -14.37 7.76
CA VAL A 116 1.84 -14.15 8.14
C VAL A 116 1.03 -13.61 6.95
N LEU A 117 -0.16 -14.18 6.73
CA LEU A 117 -1.08 -13.66 5.72
C LEU A 117 -1.89 -12.49 6.28
N LYS A 118 -2.35 -11.57 5.42
CA LYS A 118 -3.24 -10.45 5.79
C LYS A 118 -4.34 -10.85 6.77
N ARG A 119 -5.04 -11.96 6.48
CA ARG A 119 -6.18 -12.42 7.29
C ARG A 119 -5.73 -12.73 8.71
N ASP A 120 -4.61 -13.44 8.85
CA ASP A 120 -4.13 -13.93 10.13
C ASP A 120 -3.55 -12.77 10.95
N ALA A 121 -2.85 -11.82 10.31
CA ALA A 121 -2.43 -10.57 10.94
C ALA A 121 -3.62 -9.74 11.45
N LEU A 122 -4.69 -9.57 10.66
CA LEU A 122 -5.88 -8.85 11.09
C LEU A 122 -6.61 -9.56 12.24
N GLU A 123 -6.67 -10.89 12.22
CA GLU A 123 -7.27 -11.68 13.31
C GLU A 123 -6.48 -11.52 14.62
N TYR A 124 -5.15 -11.50 14.53
CA TYR A 124 -4.27 -11.18 15.65
C TYR A 124 -4.60 -9.79 16.23
N LEU A 125 -4.65 -8.75 15.39
CA LEU A 125 -4.91 -7.38 15.84
C LEU A 125 -6.28 -7.25 16.52
N LYS A 126 -7.31 -7.89 15.97
CA LYS A 126 -8.65 -7.93 16.58
C LYS A 126 -8.66 -8.58 17.97
N SER A 127 -7.93 -9.67 18.12
CA SER A 127 -7.90 -10.46 19.34
C SER A 127 -7.02 -9.84 20.43
N ASN A 128 -5.97 -9.10 20.06
CA ASN A 128 -4.94 -8.67 21.00
C ASN A 128 -4.90 -7.16 21.23
N ILE A 129 -5.38 -6.34 20.29
CA ILE A 129 -5.45 -4.89 20.47
C ILE A 129 -6.84 -4.49 20.97
N ARG A 130 -6.87 -3.97 22.19
CA ARG A 130 -8.10 -3.51 22.84
C ARG A 130 -8.86 -2.52 21.96
N HIS A 131 -10.13 -2.82 21.71
CA HIS A 131 -11.06 -2.04 20.87
C HIS A 131 -10.66 -1.91 19.39
N PHE A 132 -9.67 -2.65 18.88
CA PHE A 132 -9.24 -2.56 17.48
C PHE A 132 -10.40 -2.71 16.49
N GLU A 133 -11.22 -3.76 16.65
CA GLU A 133 -12.35 -3.99 15.75
C GLU A 133 -13.39 -2.86 15.81
N ALA A 134 -13.69 -2.34 17.00
CA ALA A 134 -14.62 -1.23 17.16
C ALA A 134 -14.10 0.06 16.51
N ARG A 135 -12.80 0.35 16.65
CA ARG A 135 -12.15 1.51 16.01
C ARG A 135 -12.14 1.36 14.49
N LEU A 136 -11.75 0.19 13.99
CA LEU A 136 -11.70 -0.07 12.55
C LEU A 136 -13.09 0.01 11.92
N ALA A 137 -14.12 -0.51 12.61
CA ALA A 137 -15.51 -0.41 12.17
C ALA A 137 -15.98 1.05 12.11
N ALA A 138 -15.65 1.87 13.13
CA ALA A 138 -15.99 3.29 13.16
C ALA A 138 -15.33 4.07 12.02
N LEU A 139 -14.04 3.81 11.76
CA LEU A 139 -13.27 4.41 10.67
C LEU A 139 -13.80 3.97 9.29
N THR A 140 -14.09 2.68 9.12
CA THR A 140 -14.61 2.11 7.87
C THR A 140 -16.01 2.63 7.53
N ALA A 141 -16.85 2.88 8.55
CA ALA A 141 -18.19 3.45 8.37
C ALA A 141 -18.16 4.91 7.90
N LYS A 142 -17.05 5.61 8.13
CA LYS A 142 -16.82 7.01 7.76
C LYS A 142 -15.62 7.18 6.84
N ARG A 143 -15.36 6.17 6.02
CA ARG A 143 -14.31 6.20 5.01
C ARG A 143 -14.61 7.22 3.92
N THR A 144 -13.57 7.86 3.41
CA THR A 144 -13.65 8.72 2.22
C THR A 144 -13.25 7.98 0.95
N ARG A 145 -12.44 6.92 1.10
CA ARG A 145 -12.09 5.97 0.05
C ARG A 145 -13.34 5.25 -0.48
N GLN A 146 -13.39 4.99 -1.78
CA GLN A 146 -14.51 4.32 -2.44
C GLN A 146 -14.52 2.81 -2.17
N LEU A 147 -13.34 2.19 -2.08
CA LEU A 147 -13.16 0.76 -1.90
C LEU A 147 -13.20 0.40 -0.42
N GLN A 148 -14.13 -0.49 -0.06
CA GLN A 148 -14.17 -1.02 1.31
C GLN A 148 -12.87 -1.75 1.68
N ASP A 149 -12.36 -2.57 0.76
CA ASP A 149 -11.13 -3.34 0.91
C ASP A 149 -10.27 -3.23 -0.36
N PRO A 150 -9.44 -2.18 -0.50
CA PRO A 150 -8.58 -2.00 -1.68
C PRO A 150 -7.64 -3.18 -1.91
N TYR A 151 -7.22 -3.89 -0.84
CA TYR A 151 -6.41 -5.09 -0.96
C TYR A 151 -7.05 -6.16 -1.85
N LYS A 152 -8.38 -6.35 -1.76
CA LYS A 152 -9.09 -7.35 -2.57
C LYS A 152 -8.94 -7.06 -4.06
N ILE A 153 -9.03 -5.79 -4.44
CA ILE A 153 -8.87 -5.35 -5.84
C ILE A 153 -7.41 -5.53 -6.29
N LEU A 154 -6.45 -5.06 -5.50
CA LEU A 154 -5.03 -5.19 -5.82
C LEU A 154 -4.60 -6.66 -5.93
N SER A 155 -5.10 -7.51 -5.02
CA SER A 155 -4.86 -8.95 -5.01
C SER A 155 -5.45 -9.65 -6.24
N ALA A 156 -6.63 -9.22 -6.71
CA ALA A 156 -7.20 -9.74 -7.95
C ALA A 156 -6.29 -9.47 -9.16
N HIS A 157 -5.65 -8.30 -9.24
CA HIS A 157 -4.66 -8.00 -10.27
C HIS A 157 -3.40 -8.86 -10.17
N VAL A 158 -2.94 -9.15 -8.95
CA VAL A 158 -1.79 -10.05 -8.71
C VAL A 158 -2.08 -11.45 -9.19
N HIS A 159 -3.20 -12.02 -8.73
CA HIS A 159 -3.57 -13.40 -9.02
C HIS A 159 -4.34 -13.57 -10.33
N ALA A 160 -4.50 -12.50 -11.11
CA ALA A 160 -5.23 -12.50 -12.38
C ALA A 160 -6.65 -13.08 -12.24
N GLN A 161 -7.34 -12.73 -11.16
CA GLN A 161 -8.67 -13.25 -10.79
C GLN A 161 -9.79 -12.50 -11.54
N GLY A 162 -9.95 -12.84 -12.82
CA GLY A 162 -11.05 -12.35 -13.67
C GLY A 162 -10.57 -11.75 -14.98
N LEU A 163 -11.46 -11.72 -15.97
CA LEU A 163 -11.12 -11.30 -17.34
C LEU A 163 -10.57 -9.88 -17.42
N SER A 164 -11.06 -8.96 -16.58
CA SER A 164 -10.61 -7.56 -16.57
C SER A 164 -9.20 -7.35 -16.00
N VAL A 165 -8.63 -8.36 -15.34
CA VAL A 165 -7.32 -8.29 -14.66
C VAL A 165 -6.30 -9.31 -15.18
N LEU A 166 -6.71 -10.10 -16.20
CA LEU A 166 -5.81 -11.00 -16.92
C LEU A 166 -4.74 -10.19 -17.66
N PRO A 167 -3.47 -10.63 -17.65
CA PRO A 167 -2.47 -10.08 -18.55
C PRO A 167 -2.90 -10.23 -20.00
N ASN A 168 -2.74 -9.17 -20.79
CA ASN A 168 -2.92 -9.26 -22.23
C ASN A 168 -1.70 -9.93 -22.85
N HIS A 169 -1.94 -10.86 -23.77
CA HIS A 169 -0.90 -11.40 -24.63
C HIS A 169 -0.58 -10.39 -25.75
N GLY A 170 0.66 -9.92 -25.83
CA GLY A 170 1.08 -8.89 -26.77
C GLY A 170 2.60 -8.72 -26.82
N LYS A 171 3.06 -7.72 -27.58
CA LYS A 171 4.47 -7.30 -27.65
C LYS A 171 4.93 -6.68 -26.33
N LEU A 172 6.24 -6.66 -26.06
CA LEU A 172 6.78 -6.03 -24.84
C LEU A 172 6.32 -4.59 -24.59
N MET A 173 6.15 -3.78 -25.64
CA MET A 173 5.66 -2.40 -25.51
C MET A 173 4.26 -2.29 -24.87
N THR A 174 3.44 -3.35 -24.92
CA THR A 174 2.10 -3.34 -24.31
C THR A 174 2.14 -3.43 -22.79
N LEU A 175 3.32 -3.64 -22.19
CA LEU A 175 3.54 -3.51 -20.75
C LEU A 175 3.37 -2.06 -20.25
N ILE A 176 3.53 -1.08 -21.15
CA ILE A 176 3.39 0.33 -20.84
C ILE A 176 1.92 0.73 -20.96
N GLY A 177 1.32 1.09 -19.82
CA GLY A 177 -0.06 1.52 -19.72
C GLY A 177 -0.33 2.80 -20.53
N THR A 178 -1.60 2.95 -20.95
CA THR A 178 -2.07 4.19 -21.57
C THR A 178 -2.06 5.33 -20.54
N PRO A 179 -2.03 6.61 -20.97
CA PRO A 179 -2.05 7.74 -20.04
C PRO A 179 -3.24 7.70 -19.08
N GLN A 180 -4.40 7.27 -19.56
CA GLN A 180 -5.63 7.13 -18.79
C GLN A 180 -5.46 6.10 -17.67
N VAL A 181 -4.99 4.89 -17.99
CA VAL A 181 -4.78 3.84 -16.98
C VAL A 181 -3.72 4.26 -15.97
N CYS A 182 -2.63 4.90 -16.40
CA CYS A 182 -1.62 5.39 -15.45
C CYS A 182 -2.17 6.47 -14.52
N SER A 183 -3.13 7.29 -14.97
CA SER A 183 -3.75 8.33 -14.14
C SER A 183 -4.62 7.76 -13.00
N GLU A 184 -5.04 6.49 -13.09
CA GLU A 184 -5.80 5.79 -12.05
C GLU A 184 -4.91 5.34 -10.87
N LEU A 185 -3.58 5.35 -11.01
CA LEU A 185 -2.65 4.92 -9.96
C LEU A 185 -2.68 5.84 -8.73
N ALA A 186 -2.78 7.16 -8.92
CA ALA A 186 -2.82 8.09 -7.79
C ALA A 186 -4.12 7.95 -6.97
N PRO A 187 -5.32 7.90 -7.57
CA PRO A 187 -6.55 7.55 -6.85
C PRO A 187 -6.43 6.21 -6.10
N MET A 188 -5.90 5.16 -6.73
CA MET A 188 -5.70 3.87 -6.04
C MET A 188 -4.75 3.99 -4.84
N GLN A 189 -3.67 4.79 -4.97
CA GLN A 189 -2.76 5.05 -3.85
C GLN A 189 -3.44 5.79 -2.69
N VAL A 190 -4.44 6.66 -2.95
CA VAL A 190 -5.26 7.28 -1.90
C VAL A 190 -6.09 6.23 -1.16
N GLU A 191 -6.71 5.29 -1.90
CA GLU A 191 -7.48 4.20 -1.31
C GLU A 191 -6.62 3.35 -0.35
N VAL A 192 -5.39 3.04 -0.78
CA VAL A 192 -4.40 2.30 0.01
C VAL A 192 -3.94 3.10 1.23
N ALA A 193 -3.64 4.39 1.05
CA ALA A 193 -3.18 5.25 2.14
C ALA A 193 -4.22 5.40 3.25
N GLU A 194 -5.49 5.59 2.88
CA GLU A 194 -6.56 5.66 3.87
C GLU A 194 -6.80 4.31 4.55
N TYR A 195 -6.76 3.19 3.81
CA TYR A 195 -6.91 1.85 4.40
C TYR A 195 -5.81 1.53 5.42
N ILE A 196 -4.54 1.80 5.07
CA ILE A 196 -3.41 1.64 5.99
C ILE A 196 -3.56 2.59 7.18
N GLY A 197 -3.96 3.83 6.93
CA GLY A 197 -4.24 4.81 7.99
C GLY A 197 -5.32 4.34 8.96
N ASP A 198 -6.40 3.71 8.47
CA ASP A 198 -7.47 3.15 9.30
C ASP A 198 -6.96 2.02 10.22
N VAL A 199 -6.16 1.11 9.67
CA VAL A 199 -5.54 0.03 10.44
C VAL A 199 -4.63 0.61 11.52
N LEU A 200 -3.77 1.56 11.17
CA LEU A 200 -2.84 2.19 12.11
C LEU A 200 -3.56 3.01 13.18
N LEU A 201 -4.59 3.78 12.84
CA LEU A 201 -5.42 4.48 13.83
C LEU A 201 -6.15 3.51 14.76
N SER A 202 -6.52 2.32 14.29
CA SER A 202 -7.14 1.31 15.14
C SER A 202 -6.16 0.75 16.18
N CYS A 203 -4.87 0.69 15.83
CA CYS A 203 -3.78 0.30 16.74
C CYS A 203 -3.35 1.42 17.69
N PHE A 204 -3.10 2.61 17.14
CA PHE A 204 -2.42 3.72 17.83
C PHE A 204 -3.34 4.88 18.23
N GLY A 205 -4.64 4.79 17.94
CA GLY A 205 -5.65 5.80 18.32
C GLY A 205 -5.62 6.22 19.80
N PRO A 206 -5.41 5.31 20.78
CA PRO A 206 -5.26 5.69 22.19
C PRO A 206 -4.08 6.63 22.47
N LYS A 207 -3.04 6.59 21.62
CA LYS A 207 -1.84 7.42 21.72
C LYS A 207 -1.97 8.71 20.88
N TRP A 208 -3.17 9.16 20.56
CA TRP A 208 -3.40 10.26 19.61
C TRP A 208 -2.65 11.56 19.90
N ALA A 209 -2.37 11.85 21.17
CA ALA A 209 -1.60 13.03 21.55
C ALA A 209 -0.14 13.00 21.02
N SER A 210 0.39 11.81 20.72
CA SER A 210 1.72 11.62 20.11
C SER A 210 1.69 11.50 18.59
N LEU A 211 0.50 11.32 17.99
CA LEU A 211 0.38 11.14 16.55
C LEU A 211 0.62 12.47 15.82
N PRO A 212 1.21 12.44 14.62
CA PRO A 212 1.34 13.63 13.78
C PRO A 212 -0.02 14.33 13.58
N GLU A 213 -0.05 15.64 13.84
CA GLU A 213 -1.27 16.46 13.75
C GLU A 213 -2.02 16.30 12.42
N PRO A 214 -1.35 16.26 11.25
CA PRO A 214 -2.07 16.08 9.98
C PRO A 214 -2.88 14.77 9.91
N LEU A 215 -2.39 13.69 10.53
CA LEU A 215 -3.07 12.39 10.54
C LEU A 215 -4.30 12.42 11.44
N VAL A 216 -4.18 13.02 12.63
CA VAL A 216 -5.29 13.18 13.57
C VAL A 216 -6.36 14.11 12.98
N THR A 217 -5.96 15.22 12.38
CA THR A 217 -6.86 16.19 11.75
C THR A 217 -7.60 15.56 10.57
N ALA A 218 -6.90 14.83 9.69
CA ALA A 218 -7.53 14.13 8.57
C ALA A 218 -8.55 13.08 9.04
N ALA A 219 -8.25 12.33 10.10
CA ALA A 219 -9.18 11.37 10.69
C ALA A 219 -10.41 12.08 11.31
N LYS A 220 -10.20 13.11 12.13
CA LYS A 220 -11.30 13.85 12.77
C LYS A 220 -12.20 14.55 11.76
N ALA A 221 -11.67 15.01 10.62
CA ALA A 221 -12.42 15.70 9.59
C ALA A 221 -13.56 14.86 8.97
N ARG A 222 -13.48 13.53 9.04
CA ARG A 222 -14.51 12.62 8.51
C ARG A 222 -15.34 11.88 9.57
N LEU A 223 -14.97 11.96 10.85
CA LEU A 223 -15.64 11.26 11.94
C LEU A 223 -16.66 12.17 12.63
N GLU A 224 -17.77 11.60 13.13
CA GLU A 224 -18.68 12.31 14.03
C GLU A 224 -18.18 12.16 15.48
N GLU A 225 -18.69 12.98 16.40
CA GLU A 225 -18.24 13.02 17.80
C GLU A 225 -18.23 11.65 18.49
N LYS A 226 -19.26 10.82 18.24
CA LYS A 226 -19.32 9.46 18.78
C LYS A 226 -18.19 8.56 18.27
N GLN A 227 -17.83 8.65 16.98
CA GLN A 227 -16.74 7.84 16.43
C GLN A 227 -15.38 8.37 16.87
N ILE A 228 -15.22 9.69 17.02
CA ILE A 228 -13.99 10.30 17.57
C ILE A 228 -13.71 9.72 18.95
N SER A 229 -14.72 9.66 19.83
CA SER A 229 -14.59 9.08 21.16
C SER A 229 -14.21 7.59 21.12
N VAL A 230 -14.69 6.81 20.15
CA VAL A 230 -14.30 5.39 20.00
C VAL A 230 -12.86 5.25 19.49
N VAL A 231 -12.49 6.03 18.48
CA VAL A 231 -11.18 5.91 17.82
C VAL A 231 -10.04 6.36 18.73
N PHE A 232 -10.27 7.43 19.50
CA PHE A 232 -9.21 8.09 20.29
C PHE A 232 -9.31 7.87 21.81
N SER A 233 -10.19 6.98 22.28
CA SER A 233 -10.21 6.49 23.67
C SER A 233 -9.20 5.38 23.93
#